data_AF-W4F8F6-F1
#
_entry.id   AF-W4F8F6-F1
#
_cell.length_a   1.000
_cell.length_b   1.000
_cell.length_c   1.000
_cell.angle_alpha   90.00
_cell.angle_beta   90.00
_cell.angle_gamma   90.00
#
_symmetry.space_group_name_H-M   'P 1'
#
loop_
_entity.id
_entity.type
_entity.pdbx_description
1 polymer ?
#
loop_
_entity_poly.entity_id
_entity_poly.type
_entity_poly.pdbx_seq_one_letter_code
_entity_poly.pdbx_strand_id
1 'polypeptide(L)'
;RDVTSGNTTRQFLESTLSNLVSQLGTRPAQPTEAPPVASNGLLFTWGGRLSKLPMGFEFPAVDAAMAWRLWWLGNDRSGHPPYRFIVPLDLESTKQRKVLSDWKFMMGKFTGVCQDAGMSMPIHPTEDDVSRLFVPIAVYIRTVCDAAPRKRTRRVTQLRLVSLIRTLRNASVAQQ
;
A
#
# COMPACT_ATOMS: atom_id res chain seq x y z
N ARG A 1 -1.53 -61.54 23.63
CA ARG A 1 -0.49 -60.59 23.18
C ARG A 1 -1.04 -59.93 21.93
N ASP A 2 -1.60 -58.75 22.14
CA ASP A 2 -2.40 -57.97 21.18
C ASP A 2 -1.56 -57.43 20.01
N VAL A 3 -2.06 -57.61 18.79
CA VAL A 3 -1.52 -57.02 17.56
C VAL A 3 -2.63 -56.18 16.92
N THR A 4 -2.83 -54.98 17.45
CA THR A 4 -3.80 -54.04 16.86
C THR A 4 -3.36 -52.59 17.10
N SER A 5 -2.25 -52.16 16.50
CA SER A 5 -1.80 -50.74 16.59
C SER A 5 -1.39 -50.12 15.24
N GLY A 6 -1.52 -50.85 14.13
CA GLY A 6 -1.13 -50.36 12.80
C GLY A 6 -2.29 -50.05 11.84
N ASN A 7 -3.49 -50.59 12.10
CA ASN A 7 -4.60 -50.53 11.13
C ASN A 7 -5.44 -49.24 11.26
N THR A 8 -5.53 -48.67 12.47
CA THR A 8 -6.37 -47.50 12.75
C THR A 8 -5.86 -46.24 12.06
N THR A 9 -4.54 -46.03 12.01
CA THR A 9 -3.93 -44.86 11.36
C THR A 9 -4.12 -44.90 9.83
N ARG A 10 -4.04 -46.09 9.23
CA ARG A 10 -4.26 -46.27 7.79
C ARG A 10 -5.71 -45.99 7.40
N GLN A 11 -6.66 -46.56 8.13
CA GLN A 11 -8.09 -46.34 7.88
C GLN A 11 -8.48 -44.87 8.07
N PHE A 12 -7.90 -44.21 9.08
CA PHE A 12 -8.12 -42.78 9.31
C PHE A 12 -7.60 -41.92 8.15
N LEU A 13 -6.39 -42.21 7.64
CA LEU A 13 -5.81 -41.50 6.49
C LEU A 13 -6.61 -41.71 5.21
N GLU A 14 -7.00 -42.95 4.91
CA GLU A 14 -7.82 -43.25 3.73
C GLU A 14 -9.19 -42.57 3.84
N SER A 15 -9.85 -42.59 5.01
CA SER A 15 -11.12 -41.89 5.20
C SER A 15 -11.03 -40.37 5.07
N THR A 16 -9.90 -39.78 5.49
CA THR A 16 -9.68 -38.32 5.42
C THR A 16 -9.44 -37.91 3.97
N LEU A 17 -8.62 -38.67 3.23
CA LEU A 17 -8.37 -38.44 1.80
C LEU A 17 -9.65 -38.59 0.97
N SER A 18 -10.44 -39.64 1.19
CA SER A 18 -11.71 -39.82 0.49
C SER A 18 -12.71 -38.68 0.78
N ASN A 19 -12.75 -38.18 2.02
CA ASN A 19 -13.57 -37.01 2.37
C ASN A 19 -13.10 -35.75 1.65
N LEU A 20 -11.80 -35.49 1.59
CA LEU A 20 -11.25 -34.32 0.89
C LEU A 20 -11.47 -34.40 -0.62
N VAL A 21 -11.29 -35.57 -1.24
CA VAL A 21 -11.58 -35.77 -2.68
C VAL A 21 -13.06 -35.57 -2.97
N SER A 22 -13.94 -36.07 -2.09
CA SER A 22 -15.40 -35.87 -2.23
C SER A 22 -15.81 -34.40 -2.07
N GLN A 23 -15.13 -33.65 -1.20
CA GLN A 23 -15.33 -32.21 -1.05
C GLN A 23 -14.80 -31.41 -2.25
N LEU A 24 -13.71 -31.85 -2.88
CA LEU A 24 -13.14 -31.19 -4.06
C LEU A 24 -13.89 -31.55 -5.36
N GLY A 25 -14.63 -32.66 -5.38
CA GLY A 25 -15.28 -33.21 -6.56
C GLY A 25 -16.64 -32.61 -6.94
N THR A 26 -17.24 -31.73 -6.13
CA THR A 26 -18.59 -31.21 -6.45
C THR A 26 -18.80 -29.80 -5.95
N ARG A 27 -18.13 -28.82 -6.58
CA ARG A 27 -18.65 -27.45 -6.57
C ARG A 27 -19.59 -27.32 -7.78
N PRO A 28 -20.92 -27.28 -7.61
CA PRO A 28 -21.77 -26.84 -8.71
C PRO A 28 -21.26 -25.46 -9.14
N ALA A 29 -21.13 -25.28 -10.46
CA ALA A 29 -20.75 -24.03 -11.07
C ALA A 29 -21.70 -22.94 -10.57
N GLN A 30 -21.24 -22.20 -9.55
CA GLN A 30 -21.76 -20.89 -9.22
C GLN A 30 -21.71 -20.09 -10.53
N PRO A 31 -22.81 -19.43 -10.95
CA PRO A 31 -22.78 -18.57 -12.12
C PRO A 31 -21.56 -17.67 -11.98
N THR A 32 -20.74 -17.65 -13.02
CA THR A 32 -19.50 -16.90 -13.13
C THR A 32 -19.70 -15.47 -12.64
N GLU A 33 -19.48 -15.26 -11.35
CA GLU A 33 -19.23 -13.94 -10.81
C GLU A 33 -17.90 -13.56 -11.42
N ALA A 34 -17.96 -12.55 -12.29
CA ALA A 34 -16.82 -11.99 -12.97
C ALA A 34 -15.63 -11.86 -12.00
N PRO A 35 -14.37 -11.95 -12.50
CA PRO A 35 -13.20 -11.61 -11.68
C PRO A 35 -13.51 -10.33 -10.92
N PRO A 36 -13.17 -10.21 -9.61
CA PRO A 36 -13.56 -9.06 -8.81
C PRO A 36 -13.18 -7.85 -9.62
N VAL A 37 -14.21 -7.18 -10.14
CA VAL A 37 -14.06 -6.06 -11.05
C VAL A 37 -13.21 -5.12 -10.24
N ALA A 38 -11.96 -4.91 -10.68
CA ALA A 38 -11.03 -3.98 -10.07
C ALA A 38 -11.87 -2.80 -9.63
N SER A 39 -11.96 -2.58 -8.31
CA SER A 39 -13.02 -1.79 -7.68
C SER A 39 -13.00 -0.41 -8.31
N ASN A 40 -13.80 -0.26 -9.36
CA ASN A 40 -13.80 0.89 -10.22
C ASN A 40 -14.62 1.92 -9.45
N GLY A 41 -13.90 2.64 -8.59
CA GLY A 41 -14.30 3.86 -7.91
C GLY A 41 -15.72 3.84 -7.39
N LEU A 42 -15.88 3.48 -6.11
CA LEU A 42 -17.00 4.00 -5.33
C LEU A 42 -16.89 5.54 -5.39
N LEU A 43 -17.58 6.14 -6.36
CA LEU A 43 -17.80 7.56 -6.43
C LEU A 43 -18.87 7.86 -5.41
N PHE A 44 -18.51 8.67 -4.45
CA PHE A 44 -19.40 9.10 -3.41
C PHE A 44 -19.92 10.50 -3.74
N THR A 45 -21.02 10.89 -3.12
CA THR A 45 -21.62 12.22 -3.32
C THR A 45 -21.73 12.97 -1.99
N TRP A 46 -21.03 14.09 -1.86
CA TRP A 46 -21.29 15.09 -0.82
C TRP A 46 -21.10 16.50 -1.36
N GLY A 47 -21.81 17.46 -0.78
CA GLY A 47 -21.81 18.86 -1.25
C GLY A 47 -22.33 19.03 -2.69
N GLY A 48 -23.17 18.10 -3.18
CA GLY A 48 -23.70 18.10 -4.55
C GLY A 48 -22.68 17.74 -5.64
N ARG A 49 -21.52 17.16 -5.29
CA ARG A 49 -20.47 16.74 -6.24
C ARG A 49 -20.12 15.27 -6.08
N LEU A 50 -19.74 14.63 -7.19
CA LEU A 50 -19.09 13.33 -7.19
C LEU A 50 -17.66 13.49 -6.71
N SER A 51 -17.26 12.68 -5.73
CA SER A 51 -15.90 12.66 -5.21
C SER A 51 -15.47 11.24 -4.88
N LYS A 52 -14.15 11.03 -4.91
CA LYS A 52 -13.54 9.70 -4.88
C LYS A 52 -13.23 9.18 -3.46
N LEU A 53 -13.52 9.95 -2.41
CA LEU A 53 -13.07 9.67 -1.04
C LEU A 53 -14.15 9.98 0.01
N PRO A 54 -14.67 9.03 0.81
CA PRO A 54 -15.81 9.25 1.71
C PRO A 54 -15.76 10.54 2.54
N MET A 55 -16.93 11.12 2.83
CA MET A 55 -17.07 12.33 3.66
C MET A 55 -16.32 12.15 4.99
N GLY A 56 -15.43 13.07 5.33
CA GLY A 56 -14.57 12.96 6.52
C GLY A 56 -13.28 12.14 6.36
N PHE A 57 -12.82 11.85 5.13
CA PHE A 57 -11.56 11.13 4.88
C PHE A 57 -10.35 11.77 5.61
N GLU A 58 -9.61 10.98 6.38
CA GLU A 58 -8.34 11.41 6.96
C GLU A 58 -7.15 10.70 6.31
N PHE A 59 -6.10 11.47 6.02
CA PHE A 59 -4.84 10.89 5.55
C PHE A 59 -4.21 10.07 6.67
N PRO A 60 -3.85 8.80 6.42
CA PRO A 60 -3.31 7.94 7.46
C PRO A 60 -1.89 8.38 7.83
N ALA A 61 -1.59 8.36 9.12
CA ALA A 61 -0.28 8.74 9.66
C ALA A 61 0.74 7.59 9.53
N VAL A 62 1.10 7.27 8.28
CA VAL A 62 1.94 6.11 7.93
C VAL A 62 3.40 6.48 7.67
N ASP A 63 4.26 5.46 7.65
CA ASP A 63 5.65 5.57 7.22
C ASP A 63 5.77 5.80 5.70
N ALA A 64 6.98 6.09 5.22
CA ALA A 64 7.23 6.36 3.81
C ALA A 64 6.93 5.16 2.89
N ALA A 65 7.17 3.94 3.34
CA ALA A 65 6.96 2.73 2.55
C ALA A 65 5.46 2.49 2.32
N MET A 66 4.67 2.57 3.39
CA MET A 66 3.23 2.44 3.31
C MET A 66 2.60 3.63 2.57
N ALA A 67 3.12 4.85 2.73
CA ALA A 67 2.67 5.98 1.93
C ALA A 67 2.92 5.76 0.43
N TRP A 68 4.09 5.23 0.05
CA TRP A 68 4.43 4.87 -1.33
C TRP A 68 3.49 3.78 -1.87
N ARG A 69 3.17 2.78 -1.05
CA ARG A 69 2.17 1.76 -1.39
C ARG A 69 0.79 2.36 -1.66
N LEU A 70 0.28 3.17 -0.73
CA LEU A 70 -1.03 3.83 -0.87
C LEU A 70 -1.08 4.79 -2.07
N TRP A 71 0.06 5.36 -2.45
CA TRP A 71 0.17 6.23 -3.62
C TRP A 71 -0.17 5.50 -4.92
N TRP A 72 0.33 4.28 -5.08
CA TRP A 72 0.20 3.49 -6.30
C TRP A 72 -0.99 2.54 -6.31
N LEU A 73 -1.21 1.84 -5.20
CA LEU A 73 -2.24 0.80 -5.09
C LEU A 73 -3.52 1.29 -4.43
N GLY A 74 -3.46 2.38 -3.66
CA GLY A 74 -4.60 2.81 -2.85
C GLY A 74 -4.80 1.90 -1.64
N ASN A 75 -6.01 1.90 -1.10
CA ASN A 75 -6.38 1.06 0.03
C ASN A 75 -7.63 0.25 -0.29
N ASP A 76 -7.43 -0.98 -0.75
CA ASP A 76 -8.51 -1.91 -1.12
C ASP A 76 -9.48 -2.17 0.04
N ARG A 77 -8.97 -2.26 1.27
CA ARG A 77 -9.80 -2.54 2.46
C ARG A 77 -10.81 -1.43 2.75
N SER A 78 -10.46 -0.19 2.39
CA SER A 78 -11.33 0.98 2.56
C SER A 78 -11.96 1.43 1.25
N GLY A 79 -11.73 0.71 0.15
CA GLY A 79 -12.18 1.10 -1.20
C GLY A 79 -11.58 2.42 -1.68
N HIS A 80 -10.46 2.89 -1.10
CA HIS A 80 -9.86 4.15 -1.51
C HIS A 80 -9.05 3.94 -2.79
N PRO A 81 -9.21 4.80 -3.81
CA PRO A 81 -8.40 4.72 -5.01
C PRO A 81 -6.93 5.01 -4.68
N PRO A 82 -6.00 4.68 -5.58
CA PRO A 82 -4.63 5.15 -5.52
C PRO A 82 -4.54 6.65 -5.22
N TYR A 83 -3.75 7.02 -4.22
CA TYR A 83 -3.76 8.40 -3.71
C TYR A 83 -3.26 9.41 -4.74
N ARG A 84 -2.55 8.95 -5.79
CA ARG A 84 -2.18 9.72 -6.99
C ARG A 84 -3.36 10.37 -7.71
N PHE A 85 -4.56 9.76 -7.64
CA PHE A 85 -5.75 10.25 -8.33
C PHE A 85 -6.60 11.21 -7.51
N ILE A 86 -6.19 11.48 -6.26
CA ILE A 86 -6.86 12.42 -5.37
C ILE A 86 -6.52 13.85 -5.80
N VAL A 87 -7.56 14.65 -5.98
CA VAL A 87 -7.49 16.06 -6.34
C VAL A 87 -7.84 16.91 -5.12
N PRO A 88 -7.30 18.13 -4.95
CA PRO A 88 -7.69 18.99 -3.82
C PRO A 88 -9.20 19.26 -3.70
N LEU A 89 -9.95 19.15 -4.79
CA LEU A 89 -11.40 19.28 -4.82
C LEU A 89 -12.13 18.10 -4.16
N ASP A 90 -11.47 16.94 -4.06
CA ASP A 90 -12.02 15.76 -3.38
C ASP A 90 -11.96 15.90 -1.85
N LEU A 91 -11.35 16.98 -1.34
CA LEU A 91 -11.04 17.18 0.09
C LEU A 91 -11.80 18.38 0.66
N GLU A 92 -12.45 18.17 1.80
CA GLU A 92 -13.28 19.18 2.48
C GLU A 92 -12.44 20.27 3.15
N SER A 93 -11.35 19.87 3.81
CA SER A 93 -10.57 20.77 4.67
C SER A 93 -9.31 21.29 3.97
N THR A 94 -8.98 22.57 4.21
CA THR A 94 -7.68 23.14 3.85
C THR A 94 -6.51 22.36 4.48
N LYS A 95 -6.72 21.76 5.67
CA LYS A 95 -5.72 20.89 6.31
C LYS A 95 -5.44 19.63 5.47
N GLN A 96 -6.49 18.95 5.00
CA GLN A 96 -6.34 17.78 4.13
C GLN A 96 -5.67 18.15 2.81
N ARG A 97 -6.05 19.28 2.21
CA ARG A 97 -5.40 19.79 0.97
C ARG A 97 -3.91 20.03 1.17
N LYS A 98 -3.51 20.60 2.32
CA LYS A 98 -2.09 20.76 2.67
C LYS A 98 -1.37 19.42 2.79
N VAL A 99 -2.00 18.43 3.43
CA VAL A 99 -1.42 17.07 3.54
C VAL A 99 -1.28 16.42 2.15
N LEU A 100 -2.26 16.57 1.26
CA LEU A 100 -2.16 16.10 -0.12
C LEU A 100 -1.00 16.76 -0.87
N SER A 101 -0.80 18.06 -0.72
CA SER A 101 0.33 18.78 -1.32
C SER A 101 1.67 18.27 -0.78
N ASP A 102 1.74 18.02 0.53
CA ASP A 102 2.89 17.43 1.21
C ASP A 102 3.20 16.01 0.68
N TRP A 103 2.17 15.17 0.49
CA TRP A 103 2.32 13.86 -0.13
C TRP A 103 2.79 13.98 -1.59
N LYS A 104 2.12 14.80 -2.43
CA LYS A 104 2.51 15.01 -3.83
C LYS A 104 3.97 15.43 -3.98
N PHE A 105 4.44 16.33 -3.11
CA PHE A 105 5.83 16.75 -3.08
C PHE A 105 6.80 15.57 -2.83
N MET A 106 6.52 14.74 -1.82
CA MET A 106 7.37 13.57 -1.52
C MET A 106 7.34 12.53 -2.61
N MET A 107 6.16 12.22 -3.14
CA MET A 107 6.01 11.19 -4.17
C MET A 107 6.68 11.62 -5.47
N GLY A 108 6.69 12.93 -5.77
CA GLY A 108 7.48 13.49 -6.86
C GLY A 108 8.99 13.28 -6.65
N LYS A 109 9.50 13.53 -5.43
CA LYS A 109 10.91 13.25 -5.10
C LYS A 109 11.26 11.77 -5.22
N PHE A 110 10.41 10.89 -4.70
CA PHE A 110 10.59 9.45 -4.81
C PHE A 110 10.58 8.97 -6.26
N THR A 111 9.69 9.52 -7.08
CA THR A 111 9.64 9.21 -8.51
C THR A 111 10.94 9.64 -9.21
N GLY A 112 11.46 10.83 -8.89
CA GLY A 112 12.76 11.29 -9.39
C GLY A 112 13.89 10.35 -9.00
N VAL A 113 13.96 9.91 -7.74
CA VAL A 113 14.97 8.94 -7.27
C VAL A 113 14.91 7.62 -8.04
N CYS A 114 13.71 7.12 -8.34
CA CYS A 114 13.57 5.91 -9.16
C CYS A 114 14.03 6.14 -10.61
N GLN A 115 13.71 7.30 -11.19
CA GLN A 115 14.14 7.66 -12.55
C GLN A 115 15.66 7.82 -12.64
N ASP A 116 16.28 8.46 -11.66
CA ASP A 116 17.74 8.60 -11.55
C ASP A 116 18.44 7.24 -11.40
N ALA A 117 17.76 6.28 -10.78
CA ALA A 117 18.21 4.89 -10.69
C ALA A 117 17.93 4.08 -11.97
N GLY A 118 17.40 4.70 -13.04
CA GLY A 118 17.09 4.06 -14.31
C GLY A 118 15.84 3.18 -14.30
N MET A 119 14.98 3.28 -13.27
CA MET A 119 13.75 2.50 -13.21
C MET A 119 12.58 3.17 -13.92
N SER A 120 11.88 2.38 -14.73
CA SER A 120 10.63 2.79 -15.36
C SER A 120 9.45 2.55 -14.42
N MET A 121 8.50 3.48 -14.39
CA MET A 121 7.27 3.36 -13.60
C MET A 121 6.24 2.56 -14.40
N PRO A 122 5.77 1.40 -13.90
CA PRO A 122 4.72 0.63 -14.56
C PRO A 122 3.42 1.43 -14.61
N ILE A 123 2.65 1.27 -15.69
CA ILE A 123 1.34 1.91 -15.85
C ILE A 123 0.35 1.37 -14.79
N HIS A 124 0.39 0.06 -14.57
CA HIS A 124 -0.37 -0.67 -13.57
C HIS A 124 0.59 -1.45 -12.67
N PRO A 125 1.15 -0.80 -11.63
CA PRO A 125 2.13 -1.46 -10.78
C PRO A 125 1.46 -2.51 -9.89
N THR A 126 2.10 -3.68 -9.78
CA THR A 126 1.77 -4.71 -8.80
C THR A 126 2.40 -4.39 -7.44
N GLU A 127 2.02 -5.14 -6.41
CA GLU A 127 2.63 -5.00 -5.07
C GLU A 127 4.15 -5.24 -5.08
N ASP A 128 4.62 -6.19 -5.88
CA ASP A 128 6.04 -6.46 -6.07
C ASP A 128 6.75 -5.32 -6.79
N ASP A 129 6.12 -4.72 -7.81
CA ASP A 129 6.68 -3.58 -8.52
C ASP A 129 6.85 -2.38 -7.59
N VAL A 130 5.83 -2.07 -6.79
CA VAL A 130 5.89 -0.98 -5.81
C VAL A 130 7.01 -1.20 -4.79
N SER A 131 7.17 -2.44 -4.33
CA SER A 131 8.21 -2.83 -3.38
C SER A 131 9.61 -2.70 -3.99
N ARG A 132 9.79 -3.12 -5.25
CA ARG A 132 11.04 -2.97 -6.01
C ARG A 132 11.40 -1.50 -6.23
N LEU A 133 10.43 -0.68 -6.63
CA LEU A 133 10.60 0.75 -6.81
C LEU A 133 10.99 1.47 -5.51
N PHE A 134 10.60 0.92 -4.35
CA PHE A 134 10.96 1.48 -3.05
C PHE A 134 12.42 1.25 -2.64
N VAL A 135 13.16 0.33 -3.28
CA VAL A 135 14.56 0.04 -2.92
C VAL A 135 15.48 1.26 -3.00
N PRO A 136 15.62 1.99 -4.14
CA PRO A 136 16.45 3.20 -4.18
C PRO A 136 15.89 4.32 -3.32
N ILE A 137 14.56 4.38 -3.14
CA ILE A 137 13.92 5.36 -2.27
C ILE A 137 14.38 5.12 -0.82
N ALA A 138 14.44 3.88 -0.35
CA ALA A 138 14.91 3.55 1.00
C ALA A 138 16.37 3.96 1.20
N VAL A 139 17.22 3.79 0.18
CA VAL A 139 18.62 4.26 0.21
C VAL A 139 18.67 5.79 0.29
N TYR A 140 17.92 6.50 -0.55
CA TYR A 140 17.80 7.96 -0.50
C TYR A 140 17.29 8.48 0.85
N ILE A 141 16.27 7.85 1.42
CA ILE A 141 15.75 8.26 2.74
C ILE A 141 16.84 8.08 3.80
N ARG A 142 17.61 6.97 3.74
CA ARG A 142 18.72 6.73 4.67
C ARG A 142 19.79 7.81 4.54
N THR A 143 20.25 8.13 3.33
CA THR A 143 21.29 9.16 3.12
C THR A 143 20.84 10.53 3.63
N VAL A 144 19.59 10.93 3.37
CA VAL A 144 19.01 12.17 3.89
C VAL A 144 18.91 12.17 5.42
N CYS A 145 18.56 11.03 6.02
CA CYS A 145 18.46 10.91 7.47
C CYS A 145 19.81 10.93 8.16
N ASP A 146 20.84 10.34 7.55
CA ASP A 146 22.20 10.28 8.08
C ASP A 146 22.90 11.64 7.94
N ALA A 147 22.62 12.40 6.86
CA ALA A 147 23.13 13.76 6.67
C ALA A 147 22.46 14.80 7.59
N ALA A 148 21.29 14.49 8.15
CA ALA A 148 20.60 15.39 9.06
C ALA A 148 21.28 15.38 10.45
N PRO A 149 21.71 16.53 11.00
CA PRO A 149 22.36 16.58 12.31
C PRO A 149 21.35 16.17 13.39
N ARG A 150 21.42 14.92 13.85
CA ARG A 150 20.47 14.36 14.82
C ARG A 150 21.20 13.81 16.05
N LYS A 151 20.72 14.23 17.23
CA LYS A 151 21.12 13.70 18.54
C LYS A 151 20.60 12.29 18.83
N ARG A 152 19.79 11.67 17.94
CA ARG A 152 19.10 10.40 18.21
C ARG A 152 18.95 9.54 16.96
N THR A 153 19.48 8.32 17.00
CA THR A 153 19.34 7.27 15.98
C THR A 153 17.89 6.79 15.95
N ARG A 154 17.17 7.00 14.85
CA ARG A 154 15.81 6.46 14.64
C ARG A 154 15.83 5.45 13.49
N ARG A 155 15.05 4.37 13.59
CA ARG A 155 14.87 3.40 12.51
C ARG A 155 14.23 4.09 11.31
N VAL A 156 14.96 4.13 10.19
CA VAL A 156 14.62 4.88 8.97
C VAL A 156 13.28 4.43 8.36
N THR A 157 12.98 3.13 8.47
CA THR A 157 11.75 2.51 7.95
C THR A 157 10.48 2.90 8.72
N GLN A 158 10.60 3.46 9.93
CA GLN A 158 9.46 3.86 10.77
C GLN A 158 9.20 5.37 10.74
N LEU A 159 9.92 6.12 9.90
CA LEU A 159 9.73 7.55 9.80
C LEU A 159 8.43 7.87 9.07
N ARG A 160 7.50 8.49 9.82
CA ARG A 160 6.26 9.04 9.27
C ARG A 160 6.59 9.99 8.11
N LEU A 161 5.82 9.90 7.03
CA LEU A 161 6.04 10.70 5.82
C LEU A 161 6.17 12.22 6.14
N VAL A 162 5.30 12.73 7.01
CA VAL A 162 5.31 14.14 7.45
C VAL A 162 6.62 14.54 8.13
N SER A 163 7.27 13.63 8.86
CA SER A 163 8.56 13.91 9.50
C SER A 163 9.69 14.00 8.46
N LEU A 164 9.65 13.15 7.43
CA LEU A 164 10.63 13.18 6.33
C LEU A 164 10.50 14.46 5.51
N ILE A 165 9.29 14.92 5.24
CA ILE A 165 9.02 16.19 4.55
C ILE A 165 9.71 17.35 5.27
N ARG A 166 9.57 17.42 6.59
CA ARG A 166 10.20 18.49 7.38
C ARG A 166 11.72 18.42 7.30
N THR A 167 12.31 17.23 7.37
CA THR A 167 13.76 17.07 7.24
C THR A 167 14.26 17.50 5.86
N LEU A 168 13.56 17.12 4.78
CA LEU A 168 13.91 17.52 3.43
C LEU A 168 13.75 19.02 3.17
N ARG A 169 12.66 19.64 3.64
CA ARG A 169 12.46 21.09 3.54
C ARG A 169 13.54 21.87 4.28
N ASN A 170 13.93 21.39 5.46
CA ASN A 170 15.00 22.03 6.22
C ASN A 170 16.37 21.84 5.55
N ALA A 171 16.63 20.70 4.92
CA ALA A 171 17.85 20.44 4.17
C ALA A 171 17.94 21.30 2.90
N SER A 172 16.83 21.51 2.18
CA SER A 172 16.82 22.38 0.99
C SER A 172 17.00 23.86 1.33
N VAL A 173 16.56 24.31 2.50
CA VAL A 173 16.75 25.70 2.97
C VAL A 173 18.18 25.94 3.45
N ALA A 174 18.92 24.89 3.86
CA ALA A 174 20.31 25.00 4.28
C ALA A 174 21.33 25.04 3.13
N GLN A 175 20.89 24.84 1.88
CA GLN A 175 21.73 24.90 0.67
C GLN A 175 21.59 26.23 -0.10
N GLN A 176 20.99 27.24 0.51
CA GLN A 176 20.71 28.54 -0.11
C GLN A 176 21.20 29.67 0.80
#